data_AF-G0APJ8-F1
#
_entry.id   AF-G0APJ8-F1
#
_cell.length_a   1.000
_cell.length_b   1.000
_cell.length_c   1.000
_cell.angle_alpha   90.00
_cell.angle_beta   90.00
_cell.angle_gamma   90.00
#
_symmetry.space_group_name_H-M   'P 1'
#
loop_
_entity.id
_entity.type
_entity.pdbx_description
1 polymer ?
#
loop_
_entity_poly.entity_id
_entity_poly.type
_entity_poly.pdbx_seq_one_letter_code
_entity_poly.pdbx_strand_id
1 'polypeptide(L)'
;MGKKYNNKKELFLNSRTFSYMNKELTDMDSVQDKDLINYNNLKEKLKYNLKDDIDNKIERMKILYEIKKKELYKYDNFSNFEHFIKHFVIAKSQAYLYLRVYEKVLEGAISMDKIKEIGFRGVQRQLKENLLNVKKENLPEVNNKRMSIRFLMKNKEFYTFCKEDTKRACYIFERLFFTKKEVLSDLINEYENYKRKQKRIKTNT
;
A
#
# COMPACT_ATOMS: atom_id res chain seq x y z
N MET A 1 -4.66 40.16 -5.43
CA MET A 1 -5.51 39.16 -6.13
C MET A 1 -4.95 38.98 -7.53
N GLY A 2 -4.54 37.85 -8.08
CA GLY A 2 -4.29 36.48 -7.64
C GLY A 2 -3.69 35.78 -8.86
N LYS A 3 -2.42 35.35 -8.79
CA LYS A 3 -1.72 34.69 -9.91
C LYS A 3 -2.26 33.26 -10.06
N LYS A 4 -2.95 32.97 -11.17
CA LYS A 4 -3.29 31.60 -11.59
C LYS A 4 -2.15 31.02 -12.41
N TYR A 5 -1.40 30.10 -11.81
CA TYR A 5 -0.45 29.25 -12.52
C TYR A 5 -1.20 28.04 -13.09
N ASN A 6 -1.42 28.04 -14.41
CA ASN A 6 -1.84 26.85 -15.17
C ASN A 6 -0.58 26.09 -15.61
N ASN A 7 -0.20 25.06 -14.86
CA ASN A 7 0.91 24.18 -15.24
C ASN A 7 0.38 23.03 -16.11
N LYS A 8 0.12 23.31 -17.39
CA LYS A 8 0.02 22.27 -18.42
C LYS A 8 1.44 21.76 -18.64
N LYS A 9 1.71 20.50 -18.31
CA LYS A 9 2.97 19.84 -18.68
C LYS A 9 3.02 19.73 -20.20
N GLU A 10 3.72 20.65 -20.84
CA GLU A 10 4.06 20.55 -22.25
C GLU A 10 4.97 19.33 -22.46
N LEU A 11 4.62 18.54 -23.48
CA LEU A 11 5.40 17.40 -23.94
C LEU A 11 6.70 17.93 -24.56
N PHE A 12 7.82 17.79 -23.86
CA PHE A 12 9.13 17.97 -24.47
C PHE A 12 9.36 16.85 -25.49
N LEU A 13 9.13 17.15 -26.77
CA LEU A 13 9.59 16.33 -27.87
C LEU A 13 11.13 16.42 -27.92
N ASN A 14 11.78 15.27 -27.95
CA ASN A 14 13.23 15.18 -28.01
C ASN A 14 13.71 15.77 -29.35
N SER A 15 14.73 16.64 -29.36
CA SER A 15 15.18 17.35 -30.57
C SER A 15 15.63 16.43 -31.70
N ARG A 16 15.94 15.17 -31.37
CA ARG A 16 16.19 14.12 -32.36
C ARG A 16 14.98 13.77 -33.22
N THR A 17 13.74 14.02 -32.78
CA THR A 17 12.54 13.69 -33.57
C THR A 17 12.23 14.79 -34.60
N PHE A 18 12.62 16.03 -34.33
CA PHE A 18 12.36 17.16 -35.22
C PHE A 18 13.26 17.17 -36.46
N SER A 19 14.47 16.59 -36.37
CA SER A 19 15.37 16.47 -37.53
C SER A 19 14.93 15.40 -38.54
N TYR A 20 14.10 14.43 -38.14
CA TYR A 20 13.55 13.42 -39.06
C TYR A 20 12.33 13.96 -39.82
N MET A 21 11.51 14.81 -39.19
CA MET A 21 10.30 15.37 -39.81
C MET A 21 10.58 16.32 -40.99
N ASN A 22 11.74 16.97 -41.04
CA ASN A 22 12.10 17.88 -42.14
C ASN A 22 12.76 17.19 -43.34
N LYS A 23 12.99 15.86 -43.29
CA LYS A 23 13.62 15.12 -44.38
C LYS A 23 12.67 14.20 -45.16
N GLU A 24 11.44 14.00 -44.68
CA GLU A 24 10.46 13.06 -45.25
C GLU A 24 9.33 13.76 -46.01
N LEU A 25 9.69 14.71 -46.89
CA LEU A 25 8.80 15.22 -47.96
C LEU A 25 9.28 14.81 -49.35
N THR A 26 10.22 13.86 -49.42
CA THR A 26 10.70 13.27 -50.66
C THR A 26 10.73 11.75 -50.50
N ASP A 27 9.96 11.12 -51.39
CA ASP A 27 10.05 9.72 -51.81
C ASP A 27 9.34 8.66 -50.96
N MET A 28 8.13 8.37 -51.45
CA MET A 28 7.30 7.21 -51.22
C MET A 28 8.04 5.93 -51.59
N ASP A 29 8.41 5.11 -50.59
CA ASP A 29 8.44 3.63 -50.60
C ASP A 29 9.34 3.12 -49.47
N SER A 30 8.78 2.60 -48.37
CA SER A 30 9.30 1.40 -47.71
C SER A 30 8.38 0.90 -46.58
N VAL A 31 8.49 -0.39 -46.28
CA VAL A 31 7.83 -1.15 -45.20
C VAL A 31 7.77 -0.44 -43.83
N GLN A 32 8.65 0.53 -43.57
CA GLN A 32 8.69 1.32 -42.33
C GLN A 32 7.42 2.13 -42.06
N ASP A 33 6.73 2.64 -43.08
CA ASP A 33 5.49 3.41 -42.91
C ASP A 33 4.32 2.52 -42.50
N LYS A 34 4.27 1.30 -43.03
CA LYS A 34 3.23 0.33 -42.69
C LYS A 34 3.38 -0.14 -41.24
N ASP A 35 4.62 -0.33 -40.80
CA ASP A 35 4.93 -0.66 -39.40
C ASP A 35 4.63 0.49 -38.45
N LEU A 36 4.89 1.74 -38.83
CA LEU A 36 4.56 2.93 -38.04
C LEU A 36 3.04 3.13 -37.91
N ILE A 37 2.29 2.95 -39.01
CA ILE A 37 0.83 2.97 -39.02
C ILE A 37 0.27 1.83 -38.16
N ASN A 38 0.80 0.62 -38.31
CA ASN A 38 0.39 -0.54 -37.51
C ASN A 38 0.67 -0.32 -36.02
N TYR A 39 1.85 0.20 -35.67
CA TYR A 39 2.21 0.56 -34.30
C TYR A 39 1.23 1.56 -33.69
N ASN A 40 0.91 2.65 -34.40
CA ASN A 40 -0.03 3.65 -33.92
C ASN A 40 -1.44 3.07 -33.73
N ASN A 41 -1.90 2.23 -34.66
CA ASN A 41 -3.18 1.53 -34.53
C ASN A 41 -3.22 0.58 -33.33
N LEU A 42 -2.16 -0.21 -33.11
CA LEU A 42 -2.05 -1.11 -31.96
C LEU A 42 -1.99 -0.32 -30.64
N LYS A 43 -1.29 0.81 -30.63
CA LYS A 43 -1.21 1.73 -29.48
C LYS A 43 -2.57 2.32 -29.11
N GLU A 44 -3.35 2.79 -30.08
CA GLU A 44 -4.68 3.33 -29.83
C GLU A 44 -5.68 2.23 -29.41
N LYS A 45 -5.64 1.05 -30.06
CA LYS A 45 -6.43 -0.12 -29.62
C LYS A 45 -6.11 -0.52 -28.19
N LEU A 46 -4.83 -0.51 -27.81
CA LEU A 46 -4.43 -0.83 -26.45
C LEU A 46 -4.95 0.21 -25.44
N LYS A 47 -4.90 1.51 -25.77
CA LYS A 47 -5.47 2.57 -24.91
C LYS A 47 -6.97 2.38 -24.71
N TYR A 48 -7.70 2.07 -25.78
CA TYR A 48 -9.14 1.84 -25.73
C TYR A 48 -9.47 0.63 -24.84
N ASN A 49 -8.81 -0.51 -25.07
CA ASN A 49 -8.98 -1.72 -24.25
C ASN A 49 -8.68 -1.49 -22.76
N LEU A 50 -7.65 -0.69 -22.45
CA LEU A 50 -7.31 -0.35 -21.07
C LEU A 50 -8.36 0.57 -20.42
N LYS A 51 -8.92 1.53 -21.18
CA LYS A 51 -9.99 2.40 -20.69
C LYS A 51 -11.25 1.59 -20.37
N ASP A 52 -11.64 0.70 -21.28
CA ASP A 52 -12.77 -0.20 -21.08
C ASP A 52 -12.56 -1.13 -19.88
N ASP A 53 -11.35 -1.66 -19.67
CA ASP A 53 -11.02 -2.46 -18.48
C ASP A 53 -11.18 -1.65 -17.18
N ILE A 54 -10.79 -0.37 -17.17
CA ILE A 54 -10.97 0.50 -15.99
C ILE A 54 -12.44 0.79 -15.74
N ASP A 55 -13.20 1.15 -16.79
CA ASP A 55 -14.62 1.41 -16.69
C ASP A 55 -15.39 0.16 -16.23
N ASN A 56 -15.05 -1.01 -16.77
CA ASN A 56 -15.59 -2.31 -16.32
C ASN A 56 -15.28 -2.58 -14.84
N LYS A 57 -14.07 -2.26 -14.36
CA LYS A 57 -13.72 -2.40 -12.94
C LYS A 57 -14.50 -1.44 -12.05
N ILE A 58 -14.77 -0.23 -12.53
CA ILE A 58 -15.61 0.75 -11.83
C ILE A 58 -17.04 0.23 -11.67
N GLU A 59 -17.62 -0.34 -12.73
CA GLU A 59 -18.96 -0.93 -12.65
C GLU A 59 -19.00 -2.15 -11.72
N ARG A 60 -18.03 -3.06 -11.83
CA ARG A 60 -17.90 -4.20 -10.90
C ARG A 60 -17.83 -3.74 -9.45
N MET A 61 -17.10 -2.66 -9.19
CA MET A 61 -16.98 -2.08 -7.86
C MET A 61 -18.34 -1.61 -7.30
N LYS A 62 -19.16 -0.92 -8.11
CA LYS A 62 -20.52 -0.49 -7.72
C LYS A 62 -21.41 -1.70 -7.41
N ILE A 63 -21.45 -2.68 -8.32
CA ILE A 63 -22.27 -3.90 -8.20
C ILE A 63 -21.90 -4.67 -6.92
N LEU A 64 -20.60 -4.92 -6.70
CA LEU A 64 -20.14 -5.65 -5.51
C LEU A 64 -20.50 -4.92 -4.21
N TYR A 65 -20.42 -3.59 -4.21
CA TYR A 65 -20.81 -2.80 -3.05
C TYR A 65 -22.30 -2.92 -2.74
N GLU A 66 -23.15 -2.78 -3.75
CA GLU A 66 -24.59 -2.90 -3.58
C GLU A 66 -25.01 -4.29 -3.10
N ILE A 67 -24.48 -5.35 -3.73
CA ILE A 67 -24.72 -6.74 -3.31
C ILE A 67 -24.31 -6.96 -1.87
N LYS A 68 -23.14 -6.46 -1.46
CA LYS A 68 -22.67 -6.63 -0.07
C LYS A 68 -23.52 -5.83 0.90
N LYS A 69 -23.81 -4.56 0.61
CA LYS A 69 -24.45 -3.62 1.54
C LYS A 69 -25.91 -4.00 1.81
N LYS A 70 -26.63 -4.49 0.79
CA LYS A 70 -28.00 -4.98 0.88
C LYS A 70 -28.10 -6.47 1.15
N GLU A 71 -26.96 -7.15 1.29
CA GLU A 71 -26.87 -8.61 1.50
C GLU A 71 -27.58 -9.46 0.42
N LEU A 72 -27.59 -8.99 -0.84
CA LEU A 72 -28.32 -9.62 -1.94
C LEU A 72 -27.80 -11.01 -2.30
N TYR A 73 -26.57 -11.33 -1.92
CA TYR A 73 -26.01 -12.66 -2.09
C TYR A 73 -26.81 -13.77 -1.38
N LYS A 74 -27.68 -13.41 -0.41
CA LYS A 74 -28.57 -14.34 0.28
C LYS A 74 -29.65 -14.91 -0.63
N TYR A 75 -30.02 -14.24 -1.72
CA TYR A 75 -30.99 -14.77 -2.70
C TYR A 75 -30.49 -16.05 -3.38
N ASP A 76 -29.17 -16.20 -3.51
CA ASP A 76 -28.52 -17.42 -4.00
C ASP A 76 -28.14 -18.38 -2.87
N ASN A 77 -28.71 -18.20 -1.67
CA ASN A 77 -28.45 -18.99 -0.46
C ASN A 77 -26.98 -18.99 0.01
N PHE A 78 -26.20 -17.97 -0.34
CA PHE A 78 -24.84 -17.85 0.18
C PHE A 78 -24.84 -17.38 1.63
N SER A 79 -24.08 -18.10 2.47
CA SER A 79 -23.99 -17.81 3.91
C SER A 79 -23.30 -16.47 4.22
N ASN A 80 -22.40 -16.01 3.35
CA ASN A 80 -21.73 -14.73 3.47
C ASN A 80 -21.21 -14.24 2.11
N PHE A 81 -20.89 -12.95 2.05
CA PHE A 81 -20.36 -12.30 0.83
C PHE A 81 -19.05 -12.93 0.33
N GLU A 82 -18.20 -13.45 1.23
CA GLU A 82 -16.96 -14.12 0.82
C GLU A 82 -17.25 -15.42 0.07
N HIS A 83 -18.26 -16.18 0.48
CA HIS A 83 -18.69 -17.37 -0.23
C HIS A 83 -19.25 -17.01 -1.62
N PHE A 84 -20.07 -15.97 -1.71
CA PHE A 84 -20.59 -15.46 -2.98
C PHE A 84 -19.47 -15.12 -3.98
N ILE A 85 -18.47 -14.32 -3.59
CA ILE A 85 -17.42 -13.90 -4.54
C ILE A 85 -16.52 -15.05 -5.01
N LYS A 86 -16.46 -16.18 -4.29
CA LYS A 86 -15.68 -17.36 -4.72
C LYS A 86 -16.25 -18.01 -5.99
N HIS A 87 -17.52 -17.77 -6.31
CA HIS A 87 -18.15 -18.28 -7.53
C HIS A 87 -17.78 -17.45 -8.78
N PHE A 88 -17.05 -16.36 -8.61
CA PHE A 88 -16.60 -15.50 -9.71
C PHE A 88 -15.08 -15.50 -9.82
N VAL A 89 -14.57 -15.10 -10.99
CA VAL A 89 -13.11 -14.93 -11.24
C VAL A 89 -12.63 -13.61 -10.63
N ILE A 90 -12.87 -13.43 -9.33
CA ILE A 90 -12.47 -12.25 -8.55
C ILE A 90 -11.77 -12.72 -7.29
N ALA A 91 -10.47 -12.42 -7.17
CA ALA A 91 -9.72 -12.70 -5.95
C ALA A 91 -10.33 -11.95 -4.76
N LYS A 92 -10.42 -12.61 -3.59
CA LYS A 92 -10.92 -12.01 -2.34
C LYS A 92 -10.31 -10.63 -2.07
N SER A 93 -8.99 -10.51 -2.17
CA SER A 93 -8.27 -9.25 -1.94
C SER A 93 -8.71 -8.12 -2.87
N GLN A 94 -9.06 -8.44 -4.13
CA GLN A 94 -9.57 -7.47 -5.11
C GLN A 94 -11.00 -7.06 -4.80
N ALA A 95 -11.89 -8.01 -4.49
CA ALA A 95 -13.27 -7.69 -4.10
C ALA A 95 -13.31 -6.74 -2.90
N TYR A 96 -12.55 -7.02 -1.84
CA TYR A 96 -12.45 -6.15 -0.67
C TYR A 96 -11.66 -4.85 -0.92
N LEU A 97 -10.81 -4.80 -1.96
CA LEU A 97 -10.24 -3.54 -2.40
C LEU A 97 -11.30 -2.66 -3.07
N TYR A 98 -12.08 -3.21 -3.99
CA TYR A 98 -13.17 -2.48 -4.66
C TYR A 98 -14.15 -1.87 -3.68
N LEU A 99 -14.59 -2.63 -2.68
CA LEU A 99 -15.49 -2.13 -1.64
C LEU A 99 -14.92 -0.90 -0.92
N ARG A 100 -13.65 -0.97 -0.47
CA ARG A 100 -12.99 0.14 0.23
C ARG A 100 -12.77 1.36 -0.66
N VAL A 101 -12.44 1.15 -1.93
CA VAL A 101 -12.29 2.24 -2.88
C VAL A 101 -13.63 2.93 -3.09
N TYR A 102 -14.72 2.17 -3.26
CA TYR A 102 -16.04 2.74 -3.45
C TYR A 102 -16.56 3.49 -2.23
N GLU A 103 -16.32 2.98 -1.01
CA GLU A 103 -16.63 3.72 0.22
C GLU A 103 -15.98 5.10 0.21
N LYS A 104 -14.71 5.18 -0.19
CA LYS A 104 -13.99 6.47 -0.30
C LYS A 104 -14.52 7.36 -1.41
N VAL A 105 -15.11 6.78 -2.46
CA VAL A 105 -15.84 7.54 -3.49
C VAL A 105 -17.13 8.12 -2.92
N LEU A 106 -17.91 7.33 -2.19
CA LEU A 106 -19.15 7.77 -1.55
C LEU A 106 -18.90 8.84 -0.49
N GLU A 107 -17.79 8.75 0.24
CA GLU A 107 -17.32 9.77 1.19
C GLU A 107 -16.80 11.06 0.51
N GLY A 108 -16.67 11.07 -0.82
CA GLY A 108 -16.12 12.20 -1.58
C GLY A 108 -14.59 12.35 -1.51
N ALA A 109 -13.90 11.42 -0.86
CA ALA A 109 -12.44 11.45 -0.72
C ALA A 109 -11.69 11.13 -2.03
N ILE A 110 -12.35 10.41 -2.95
CA ILE A 110 -11.79 10.03 -4.27
C ILE A 110 -12.88 10.21 -5.33
N SER A 111 -12.59 10.90 -6.43
CA SER A 111 -13.52 10.96 -7.56
C SER A 111 -13.36 9.77 -8.51
N MET A 112 -14.43 9.40 -9.20
CA MET A 112 -14.38 8.34 -10.23
C MET A 112 -13.41 8.70 -11.36
N ASP A 113 -13.35 9.98 -11.76
CA ASP A 113 -12.40 10.46 -12.76
C ASP A 113 -10.96 10.27 -12.30
N LYS A 114 -10.69 10.42 -11.01
CA LYS A 114 -9.36 10.16 -10.47
C LYS A 114 -8.99 8.69 -10.60
N ILE A 115 -9.94 7.78 -10.37
CA ILE A 115 -9.73 6.33 -10.58
C ILE A 115 -9.41 6.05 -12.05
N LYS A 116 -10.08 6.73 -13.00
CA LYS A 116 -9.80 6.60 -14.43
C LYS A 116 -8.40 7.09 -14.81
N GLU A 117 -7.95 8.19 -14.19
CA GLU A 117 -6.65 8.80 -14.46
C GLU A 117 -5.47 7.94 -13.95
N ILE A 118 -5.52 7.50 -12.69
CA ILE A 118 -4.37 6.83 -12.04
C ILE A 118 -4.52 5.30 -11.94
N GLY A 119 -5.71 4.78 -12.26
CA GLY A 119 -6.06 3.37 -12.13
C GLY A 119 -6.16 2.87 -10.68
N PHE A 120 -6.73 1.67 -10.51
CA PHE A 120 -6.91 1.04 -9.19
C PHE A 120 -5.62 0.82 -8.41
N ARG A 121 -4.50 0.54 -9.09
CA ARG A 121 -3.18 0.40 -8.43
C ARG A 121 -2.69 1.72 -7.86
N GLY A 122 -2.88 2.82 -8.59
CA GLY A 122 -2.53 4.17 -8.12
C GLY A 122 -3.36 4.55 -6.90
N VAL A 123 -4.67 4.33 -6.98
CA VAL A 123 -5.60 4.56 -5.87
C VAL A 123 -5.21 3.75 -4.63
N GLN A 124 -4.91 2.46 -4.80
CA GLN A 124 -4.50 1.60 -3.69
C GLN A 124 -3.21 2.09 -3.00
N ARG A 125 -2.26 2.63 -3.77
CA ARG A 125 -1.03 3.22 -3.22
C ARG A 125 -1.35 4.49 -2.42
N GLN A 126 -2.14 5.39 -2.97
CA GLN A 126 -2.56 6.61 -2.27
C GLN A 126 -3.32 6.32 -0.98
N LEU A 127 -4.23 5.33 -1.00
CA LEU A 127 -4.95 4.91 0.21
C LEU A 127 -3.98 4.39 1.27
N LYS A 128 -2.95 3.63 0.90
CA LYS A 128 -1.92 3.17 1.84
C LYS A 128 -1.10 4.33 2.41
N GLU A 129 -0.70 5.28 1.57
CA GLU A 129 0.08 6.46 1.98
C GLU A 129 -0.73 7.37 2.90
N ASN A 130 -1.99 7.63 2.58
CA ASN A 130 -2.90 8.39 3.44
C ASN A 130 -3.12 7.68 4.78
N LEU A 131 -3.27 6.35 4.81
CA LEU A 131 -3.31 5.59 6.07
C LEU A 131 -2.01 5.69 6.88
N LEU A 132 -0.85 5.86 6.23
CA LEU A 132 0.43 6.05 6.92
C LEU A 132 0.59 7.48 7.43
N ASN A 133 0.08 8.47 6.70
CA ASN A 133 0.15 9.89 7.07
C ASN A 133 -0.84 10.22 8.20
N VAL A 134 -2.08 9.71 8.13
CA VAL A 134 -3.07 9.83 9.21
C VAL A 134 -2.57 9.16 10.51
N LYS A 135 -1.78 8.09 10.42
CA LYS A 135 -1.13 7.45 11.57
C LYS A 135 0.00 8.27 12.19
N LYS A 136 0.61 9.19 11.43
CA LYS A 136 1.65 10.10 11.96
C LYS A 136 1.04 11.33 12.61
N GLU A 137 -0.10 11.82 12.10
CA GLU A 137 -0.73 13.05 12.57
C GLU A 137 -1.66 12.85 13.79
N ASN A 138 -2.29 11.69 13.94
CA ASN A 138 -3.24 11.41 15.04
C ASN A 138 -2.64 10.57 16.19
N LEU A 139 -1.43 10.85 16.64
CA LEU A 139 -0.83 10.12 17.77
C LEU A 139 -0.86 10.92 19.08
N PRO A 140 -1.95 10.84 19.87
CA PRO A 140 -1.86 10.49 21.28
C PRO A 140 -1.63 8.98 21.38
N GLU A 141 -0.67 8.58 22.21
CA GLU A 141 -0.36 7.18 22.53
C GLU A 141 -1.61 6.37 22.94
N VAL A 142 -1.48 5.04 22.81
CA VAL A 142 -2.47 4.00 23.16
C VAL A 142 -3.43 3.63 22.02
N ASN A 143 -2.86 3.14 20.91
CA ASN A 143 -3.59 2.24 20.01
C ASN A 143 -3.24 0.80 20.37
N ASN A 144 -4.27 -0.02 20.62
CA ASN A 144 -4.28 -1.46 20.94
C ASN A 144 -3.66 -2.37 19.85
N LYS A 145 -2.55 -1.96 19.24
CA LYS A 145 -1.71 -2.80 18.40
C LYS A 145 -0.80 -3.56 19.37
N ARG A 146 -1.11 -4.82 19.65
CA ARG A 146 -0.20 -5.70 20.39
C ARG A 146 1.11 -5.80 19.62
N MET A 147 2.13 -5.06 20.07
CA MET A 147 3.46 -5.10 19.49
C MET A 147 4.23 -6.20 20.21
N SER A 148 4.48 -7.31 19.52
CA SER A 148 5.29 -8.40 20.08
C SER A 148 6.77 -8.13 19.82
N ILE A 149 7.56 -8.06 20.90
CA ILE A 149 9.03 -8.10 20.81
C ILE A 149 9.46 -9.57 20.94
N ARG A 150 10.38 -10.01 20.08
CA ARG A 150 10.98 -11.36 20.16
C ARG A 150 12.39 -11.25 20.72
N PHE A 151 12.62 -11.89 21.87
CA PHE A 151 13.93 -12.01 22.49
C PHE A 151 14.51 -13.40 22.24
N LEU A 152 15.80 -13.47 21.91
CA LEU A 152 16.54 -14.72 21.91
C LEU A 152 17.19 -14.89 23.29
N MET A 153 16.68 -15.82 24.09
CA MET A 153 17.16 -16.09 25.45
C MET A 153 18.21 -17.21 25.43
N LYS A 154 19.37 -16.97 26.05
CA LYS A 154 20.42 -17.99 26.20
C LYS A 154 20.23 -18.87 27.42
N ASN A 155 19.60 -18.35 28.48
CA ASN A 155 19.34 -19.08 29.71
C ASN A 155 17.98 -19.77 29.63
N LYS A 156 17.97 -21.10 29.81
CA LYS A 156 16.78 -21.95 29.70
C LYS A 156 15.79 -21.74 30.84
N GLU A 157 16.28 -21.55 32.06
CA GLU A 157 15.46 -21.34 33.26
C GLU A 157 14.74 -19.98 33.22
N PHE A 158 15.45 -18.94 32.77
CA PHE A 158 14.83 -17.63 32.56
C PHE A 158 13.76 -17.67 31.45
N TYR A 159 14.02 -18.45 30.39
CA TYR A 159 13.02 -18.67 29.34
C TYR A 159 11.76 -19.36 29.87
N THR A 160 11.89 -20.42 30.68
CA THR A 160 10.74 -21.10 31.27
C THR A 160 9.97 -20.18 32.20
N PHE A 161 10.66 -19.42 33.05
CA PHE A 161 10.04 -18.42 33.93
C PHE A 161 9.18 -17.39 33.19
N CYS A 162 9.68 -16.85 32.07
CA CYS A 162 8.94 -15.88 31.26
C CYS A 162 7.83 -16.53 30.43
N LYS A 163 7.98 -17.79 30.02
CA LYS A 163 7.00 -18.52 29.21
C LYS A 163 5.81 -19.01 30.03
N GLU A 164 6.05 -19.46 31.25
CA GLU A 164 5.02 -19.93 32.18
C GLU A 164 3.94 -18.87 32.41
N ASP A 165 4.33 -17.61 32.60
CA ASP A 165 3.40 -16.50 32.70
C ASP A 165 3.94 -15.25 31.97
N THR A 166 3.58 -15.16 30.69
CA THR A 166 3.94 -14.01 29.84
C THR A 166 3.30 -12.70 30.32
N LYS A 167 2.13 -12.74 30.97
CA LYS A 167 1.46 -11.53 31.48
C LYS A 167 2.22 -11.00 32.70
N ARG A 168 2.67 -11.88 33.60
CA ARG A 168 3.52 -11.52 34.72
C ARG A 168 4.83 -10.89 34.26
N ALA A 169 5.48 -11.47 33.24
CA ALA A 169 6.70 -10.90 32.68
C ALA A 169 6.46 -9.49 32.12
N CYS A 170 5.42 -9.31 31.29
CA CYS A 170 5.05 -7.98 30.77
C CYS A 170 4.77 -6.97 31.89
N TYR A 171 3.99 -7.35 32.91
CA TYR A 171 3.68 -6.49 34.04
C TYR A 171 4.94 -6.03 34.80
N ILE A 172 5.90 -6.94 35.01
CA ILE A 172 7.18 -6.61 35.66
C ILE A 172 7.94 -5.56 34.83
N PHE A 173 8.06 -5.75 33.51
CA PHE A 173 8.73 -4.80 32.63
C PHE A 173 8.05 -3.44 32.61
N GLU A 174 6.71 -3.40 32.55
CA GLU A 174 5.95 -2.15 32.60
C GLU A 174 6.16 -1.42 33.93
N ARG A 175 6.12 -2.12 35.07
CA ARG A 175 6.36 -1.51 36.39
C ARG A 175 7.79 -1.00 36.53
N LEU A 176 8.78 -1.72 36.01
CA LEU A 176 10.16 -1.25 35.96
C LEU A 176 10.27 0.05 35.16
N PHE A 177 9.64 0.10 33.99
CA PHE A 177 9.69 1.26 33.10
C PHE A 177 8.96 2.49 33.64
N PHE A 178 7.72 2.34 34.11
CA PHE A 178 6.90 3.47 34.52
C PHE A 178 7.14 3.92 35.96
N THR A 179 7.43 2.99 36.88
CA THR A 179 7.43 3.27 38.32
C THR A 179 8.81 3.18 38.95
N LYS A 180 9.71 2.33 38.44
CA LYS A 180 11.04 2.07 39.06
C LYS A 180 12.19 2.47 38.13
N LYS A 181 12.17 3.73 37.68
CA LYS A 181 13.14 4.28 36.72
C LYS A 181 14.59 4.23 37.20
N GLU A 182 14.83 4.44 38.49
CA GLU A 182 16.18 4.38 39.07
C GLU A 182 16.77 2.97 38.96
N VAL A 183 16.03 1.96 39.42
CA VAL A 183 16.40 0.55 39.30
C VAL A 183 16.62 0.16 37.83
N LEU A 184 15.76 0.64 36.93
CA LEU A 184 15.92 0.39 35.50
C LEU A 184 17.20 1.04 34.94
N SER A 185 17.52 2.26 35.37
CA SER A 185 18.73 2.97 34.97
C SER A 185 19.99 2.23 35.41
N ASP A 186 20.01 1.70 36.64
CA ASP A 186 21.12 0.91 37.15
C ASP A 186 21.34 -0.36 36.34
N LEU A 187 20.26 -1.10 36.03
CA LEU A 187 20.31 -2.30 35.20
C LEU A 187 20.81 -1.99 33.77
N ILE A 188 20.41 -0.85 33.19
CA ILE A 188 20.90 -0.40 31.88
C ILE A 188 22.40 -0.09 31.93
N ASN A 189 22.85 0.62 32.96
CA ASN A 189 24.25 0.97 33.14
C ASN A 189 25.12 -0.29 33.33
N GLU A 190 24.66 -1.25 34.12
CA GLU A 190 25.32 -2.55 34.29
C GLU A 190 25.46 -3.28 32.96
N TYR A 191 24.39 -3.33 32.16
CA TYR A 191 24.40 -3.96 30.85
C TYR A 191 25.37 -3.29 29.86
N GLU A 192 25.38 -1.96 29.78
CA GLU A 192 26.30 -1.26 28.88
C GLU A 192 27.77 -1.45 29.31
N ASN A 193 28.04 -1.53 30.61
CA ASN A 193 29.37 -1.87 31.12
C ASN A 193 29.78 -3.31 30.76
N TYR A 194 28.88 -4.28 30.92
CA TYR A 194 29.11 -5.67 30.48
C TYR A 194 29.42 -5.74 28.98
N LYS A 195 28.63 -5.05 28.15
CA LYS A 195 28.82 -4.99 26.70
C LYS A 195 30.16 -4.36 26.29
N ARG A 196 30.62 -3.32 26.99
CA ARG A 196 31.95 -2.72 26.79
C ARG A 196 33.08 -3.72 27.11
N LYS A 197 32.97 -4.46 28.21
CA LYS A 197 33.94 -5.50 28.59
C LYS A 197 34.03 -6.61 27.52
N GLN A 198 32.88 -7.07 27.02
CA GLN A 198 32.83 -8.09 25.97
C GLN A 198 33.47 -7.66 24.65
N LYS A 199 33.38 -6.38 24.28
CA LYS A 199 34.06 -5.84 23.08
C LYS A 199 35.57 -5.83 23.23
N ARG A 200 36.09 -5.45 24.41
CA ARG A 200 37.54 -5.41 24.69
C ARG A 200 38.19 -6.80 24.69
N ILE A 201 37.46 -7.82 25.14
CA ILE A 201 37.95 -9.21 25.10
C ILE A 201 38.10 -9.68 23.66
N LYS A 202 37.15 -9.34 22.77
CA LYS A 202 37.19 -9.72 21.34
C LYS A 202 38.23 -8.97 20.50
N THR A 203 38.73 -7.82 20.94
CA THR A 203 39.78 -7.07 20.22
C THR A 203 41.19 -7.49 20.63
N ASN A 204 41.33 -8.25 21.73
CA ASN A 204 42.60 -8.71 22.28
C ASN A 204 42.84 -10.21 22.02
N THR A 205 42.01 -10.84 21.18
CA THR A 205 42.16 -12.22 20.69
C THR A 205 42.29 -12.17 19.18
#